data_AF-A0A536QT31-F1
#
_entry.id   AF-A0A536QT31-F1
#
_cell.length_a   1.000
_cell.length_b   1.000
_cell.length_c   1.000
_cell.angle_alpha   90.00
_cell.angle_beta   90.00
_cell.angle_gamma   90.00
#
_symmetry.space_group_name_H-M   'P 1'
#
loop_
_entity.id
_entity.type
_entity.pdbx_description
1 polymer ?
#
loop_
_entity_poly.entity_id
_entity_poly.type
_entity_poly.pdbx_seq_one_letter_code
_entity_poly.pdbx_strand_id
1 'polypeptide(L)'
;MESPETRTCTRCGIEKPIEEFGFKYRERGIRQSWCKPCYVEYKRVWYVENREKHIAHVRMLRDQHSAENQLRMWQYLAAHPCVDCGERDPVVLHFDHLRDKRTDVSYMTLNGFKWDTILEEIAKCEIRCANCHMTKTAKERGIWERKHMTLHMPSVFETDRVHNCEARAVSSVG
;
A
#
# COMPACT_ATOMS: atom_id res chain seq x y z
N MET A 1 29.87 -45.71 -1.66
CA MET A 1 28.64 -45.01 -2.06
C MET A 1 27.67 -45.21 -0.91
N GLU A 2 27.48 -44.20 -0.07
CA GLU A 2 26.51 -44.27 1.03
C GLU A 2 25.09 -44.29 0.43
N SER A 3 24.31 -45.29 0.83
CA SER A 3 22.88 -45.34 0.53
C SER A 3 22.21 -44.13 1.18
N PRO A 4 21.33 -43.39 0.49
CA PRO A 4 20.64 -42.26 1.09
C PRO A 4 19.84 -42.71 2.32
N GLU A 5 19.89 -41.93 3.41
CA GLU A 5 19.07 -42.18 4.60
C GLU A 5 17.59 -42.09 4.23
N THR A 6 16.84 -43.15 4.54
CA THR A 6 15.39 -43.23 4.27
C THR A 6 14.58 -43.20 5.56
N ARG A 7 13.30 -42.81 5.42
CA ARG A 7 12.32 -42.83 6.51
C ARG A 7 10.94 -43.16 5.97
N THR A 8 10.16 -43.92 6.75
CA THR A 8 8.75 -44.21 6.44
C THR A 8 7.85 -43.08 6.91
N CYS A 9 7.05 -42.53 6.00
CA CYS A 9 6.04 -41.53 6.32
C CYS A 9 4.92 -42.14 7.15
N THR A 10 4.65 -41.63 8.35
CA THR A 10 3.59 -42.17 9.22
C THR A 10 2.15 -41.85 8.76
N ARG A 11 1.99 -41.08 7.67
CA ARG A 11 0.68 -40.75 7.07
C ARG A 11 0.35 -41.62 5.84
N CYS A 12 1.29 -41.80 4.91
CA CYS A 12 1.06 -42.60 3.69
C CYS A 12 1.73 -43.98 3.70
N GLY A 13 2.57 -44.28 4.70
CA GLY A 13 3.27 -45.57 4.82
C GLY A 13 4.43 -45.79 3.83
N ILE A 14 4.70 -44.85 2.93
CA ILE A 14 5.75 -44.98 1.92
C ILE A 14 7.11 -44.59 2.51
N GLU A 15 8.13 -45.41 2.24
CA GLU A 15 9.53 -45.10 2.51
C GLU A 15 10.07 -44.09 1.48
N LYS A 16 10.69 -43.01 1.97
CA LYS A 16 11.24 -41.95 1.13
C LYS A 16 12.58 -41.45 1.69
N PRO A 17 13.43 -40.80 0.88
CA PRO A 17 14.64 -40.14 1.36
C PRO A 17 14.33 -39.12 2.45
N ILE A 18 15.24 -38.91 3.41
CA ILE A 18 15.04 -37.98 4.52
C ILE A 18 14.84 -36.52 4.06
N GLU A 19 15.29 -36.17 2.86
CA GLU A 19 15.09 -34.89 2.19
C GLU A 19 13.63 -34.62 1.84
N GLU A 20 12.83 -35.67 1.66
CA GLU A 20 11.38 -35.60 1.43
C GLU A 20 10.60 -35.27 2.70
N PHE A 21 11.28 -35.16 3.85
CA PHE A 21 10.69 -34.74 5.12
C PHE A 21 11.14 -33.31 5.41
N GLY A 22 10.16 -32.41 5.57
CA GLY A 22 10.42 -31.01 5.94
C GLY A 22 11.00 -30.91 7.36
N PHE A 23 11.55 -29.76 7.72
CA PHE A 23 11.98 -29.51 9.09
C PHE A 23 10.76 -29.21 9.99
N LYS A 24 10.74 -29.80 11.18
CA LYS A 24 9.89 -29.36 12.29
C LYS A 24 10.61 -28.29 13.10
N TYR A 25 11.90 -28.51 13.38
CA TYR A 25 12.77 -27.55 14.04
C TYR A 25 14.10 -27.51 13.31
N ARG A 26 14.32 -26.46 12.51
CA ARG A 26 15.50 -26.34 11.65
C ARG A 26 16.80 -26.31 12.47
N GLU A 27 16.79 -25.59 13.59
CA GLU A 27 17.93 -25.43 14.50
C GLU A 27 18.38 -26.73 15.16
N ARG A 28 17.45 -27.66 15.41
CA ARG A 28 17.73 -28.94 16.07
C ARG A 28 17.88 -30.10 15.08
N GLY A 29 17.83 -29.82 13.78
CA GLY A 29 17.84 -30.84 12.73
C GLY A 29 16.61 -31.76 12.72
N ILE A 30 15.59 -31.47 13.52
CA ILE A 30 14.42 -32.35 13.68
C ILE A 30 13.52 -32.24 12.46
N ARG A 31 13.40 -33.35 11.73
CA ARG A 31 12.52 -33.52 10.56
C ARG A 31 11.11 -33.93 10.96
N GLN A 32 10.13 -33.62 10.11
CA GLN A 32 8.75 -34.08 10.27
C GLN A 32 8.66 -35.61 10.18
N SER A 33 7.60 -36.19 10.76
CA SER A 33 7.26 -37.61 10.59
C SER A 33 6.48 -37.89 9.31
N TRP A 34 5.96 -36.84 8.65
CA TRP A 34 5.23 -36.92 7.40
C TRP A 34 6.06 -36.37 6.25
N CYS A 35 5.97 -37.00 5.08
CA CYS A 35 6.61 -36.48 3.87
C CYS A 35 5.98 -35.15 3.44
N LYS A 36 6.72 -34.35 2.66
CA LYS A 36 6.30 -33.04 2.14
C LYS A 36 4.92 -33.09 1.46
N PRO A 37 4.58 -34.04 0.55
CA PRO A 37 3.26 -34.11 -0.05
C PRO A 37 2.14 -34.28 0.99
N CYS A 38 2.30 -35.24 1.91
CA CYS A 38 1.36 -35.48 2.99
C CYS A 38 1.23 -34.25 3.91
N TYR A 39 2.31 -33.53 4.16
CA TYR A 39 2.26 -32.31 4.97
C TYR A 39 1.54 -31.15 4.25
N VAL A 40 1.80 -30.97 2.96
CA VAL A 40 1.14 -29.95 2.12
C VAL A 40 -0.37 -30.19 2.05
N GLU A 41 -0.78 -31.42 1.80
CA GLU A 41 -2.20 -31.80 1.75
C GLU A 41 -2.89 -31.54 3.11
N TYR A 42 -2.25 -31.95 4.21
CA TYR A 42 -2.76 -31.68 5.55
C TYR A 42 -2.92 -30.18 5.79
N LYS A 43 -1.90 -29.37 5.45
CA LYS A 43 -1.95 -27.91 5.60
C LYS A 43 -3.08 -27.29 4.78
N ARG A 44 -3.36 -27.80 3.58
CA ARG A 44 -4.47 -27.35 2.74
C ARG A 44 -5.81 -27.61 3.40
N VAL A 45 -6.03 -28.83 3.90
CA VAL A 45 -7.27 -29.20 4.61
C VAL A 45 -7.44 -28.35 5.87
N TRP A 46 -6.40 -28.28 6.72
CA TRP A 46 -6.41 -27.49 7.94
C TRP A 46 -6.72 -26.01 7.66
N TYR A 47 -6.16 -25.43 6.59
CA TYR A 47 -6.42 -24.04 6.22
C TYR A 47 -7.89 -23.83 5.84
N VAL A 48 -8.50 -24.74 5.07
CA VAL A 48 -9.92 -24.64 4.70
C VAL A 48 -10.80 -24.76 5.95
N GLU A 49 -10.57 -25.76 6.79
CA GLU A 49 -11.35 -26.02 8.01
C GLU A 49 -11.25 -24.90 9.04
N ASN A 50 -10.09 -24.25 9.14
CA ASN A 50 -9.85 -23.19 10.11
C ASN A 50 -9.95 -21.79 9.50
N ARG A 51 -10.29 -21.68 8.21
CA ARG A 51 -10.40 -20.40 7.50
C ARG A 51 -11.37 -19.46 8.19
N GLU A 52 -12.55 -19.95 8.53
CA GLU A 52 -13.59 -19.15 9.17
C GLU A 52 -13.17 -18.69 10.57
N LYS A 53 -12.58 -19.59 11.36
CA LYS A 53 -12.04 -19.24 12.68
C LYS A 53 -10.92 -18.20 12.58
N HIS A 54 -10.04 -18.34 11.60
CA HIS A 54 -8.98 -17.36 11.35
C HIS A 54 -9.54 -16.01 10.93
N ILE A 55 -10.50 -15.98 10.01
CA ILE A 55 -11.18 -14.76 9.58
C ILE A 55 -11.91 -14.10 10.75
N ALA A 56 -12.64 -14.87 11.55
CA ALA A 56 -13.36 -14.37 12.72
C ALA A 56 -12.38 -13.78 13.75
N HIS A 57 -11.25 -14.43 13.98
CA HIS A 57 -10.22 -13.93 14.89
C HIS A 57 -9.57 -12.63 14.38
N VAL A 58 -9.19 -12.57 13.09
CA VAL A 58 -8.63 -11.35 12.48
C VAL A 58 -9.64 -10.21 12.51
N ARG A 59 -10.92 -10.50 12.25
CA ARG A 59 -12.00 -9.51 12.35
C ARG A 59 -12.17 -9.00 13.78
N MET A 60 -12.20 -9.89 14.76
CA MET A 60 -12.30 -9.52 16.18
C MET A 60 -11.15 -8.59 16.58
N LEU A 61 -9.91 -8.93 16.23
CA LEU A 61 -8.74 -8.09 16.53
C LEU A 61 -8.81 -6.72 15.83
N ARG A 62 -9.28 -6.70 14.58
CA ARG A 62 -9.51 -5.46 13.83
C ARG A 62 -10.54 -4.58 14.53
N ASP A 63 -11.66 -5.15 14.93
CA ASP A 63 -12.75 -4.43 15.59
C ASP A 63 -12.31 -3.90 16.96
N GLN A 64 -11.47 -4.64 17.69
CA GLN A 64 -10.93 -4.24 18.99
C GLN A 64 -10.06 -2.99 18.93
N HIS A 65 -9.17 -2.88 17.94
CA HIS A 65 -8.13 -1.84 17.95
C HIS A 65 -8.33 -0.75 16.90
N SER A 66 -9.16 -0.94 15.88
CA SER A 66 -9.24 0.01 14.76
C SER A 66 -9.75 1.39 15.18
N ALA A 67 -10.78 1.47 16.02
CA ALA A 67 -11.32 2.75 16.48
C ALA A 67 -10.29 3.54 17.31
N GLU A 68 -9.60 2.87 18.23
CA GLU A 68 -8.56 3.49 19.05
C GLU A 68 -7.35 3.90 18.20
N ASN A 69 -6.91 3.05 17.28
CA ASN A 69 -5.81 3.37 16.37
C ASN A 69 -6.15 4.55 15.46
N GLN A 70 -7.38 4.63 14.96
CA GLN A 70 -7.85 5.78 14.18
C GLN A 70 -7.80 7.05 15.02
N LEU A 71 -8.33 7.04 16.25
CA LEU A 71 -8.27 8.19 17.14
C LEU A 71 -6.83 8.66 17.38
N ARG A 72 -5.92 7.74 17.70
CA ARG A 72 -4.50 8.04 17.92
C ARG A 72 -3.82 8.60 16.65
N MET A 73 -4.15 8.06 15.48
CA MET A 73 -3.66 8.56 14.20
C MET A 73 -4.15 9.99 13.93
N TRP A 74 -5.43 10.28 14.15
CA TRP A 74 -5.98 11.62 13.97
C TRP A 74 -5.38 12.62 14.96
N GLN A 75 -5.18 12.23 16.23
CA GLN A 75 -4.47 13.04 17.22
C GLN A 75 -3.03 13.33 16.79
N TYR A 76 -2.34 12.33 16.23
CA TYR A 76 -0.99 12.51 15.70
C TYR A 76 -0.99 13.53 14.55
N LEU A 77 -1.86 13.37 13.55
CA LEU A 77 -1.94 14.32 12.43
C LEU A 77 -2.28 15.75 12.90
N ALA A 78 -3.20 15.90 13.85
CA ALA A 78 -3.57 17.21 14.39
C ALA A 78 -2.42 17.94 15.12
N ALA A 79 -1.48 17.18 15.69
CA ALA A 79 -0.32 17.74 16.39
C ALA A 79 0.86 18.08 15.45
N HIS A 80 0.87 17.55 14.22
CA HIS A 80 2.00 17.64 13.31
C HIS A 80 1.58 18.33 12.00
N PRO A 81 1.86 19.64 11.82
CA PRO A 81 1.54 20.33 10.58
C PRO A 81 2.39 19.83 9.40
N CYS A 82 1.96 20.18 8.19
CA CYS A 82 2.70 19.92 6.96
C CYS A 82 4.14 20.48 7.04
N VAL A 83 5.15 19.65 6.74
CA VAL A 83 6.56 20.08 6.82
C VAL A 83 6.91 21.19 5.82
N ASP A 84 6.19 21.25 4.69
CA ASP A 84 6.53 22.16 3.58
C ASP A 84 5.79 23.50 3.67
N CYS A 85 4.50 23.49 4.03
CA CYS A 85 3.66 24.69 4.02
C CYS A 85 3.02 25.06 5.36
N GLY A 86 3.18 24.23 6.39
CA GLY A 86 2.64 24.49 7.72
C GLY A 86 1.12 24.29 7.87
N GLU A 87 0.43 23.72 6.86
CA GLU A 87 -0.99 23.34 6.94
C GLU A 87 -1.25 22.47 8.19
N ARG A 88 -2.34 22.76 8.90
CA ARG A 88 -2.69 22.15 10.19
C ARG A 88 -3.97 21.33 10.14
N ASP A 89 -4.78 21.47 9.11
CA ASP A 89 -6.01 20.68 8.98
C ASP A 89 -5.65 19.19 8.76
N PRO A 90 -5.88 18.31 9.75
CA PRO A 90 -5.49 16.91 9.65
C PRO A 90 -6.20 16.17 8.52
N VAL A 91 -7.33 16.67 8.01
CA VAL A 91 -8.10 16.05 6.91
C VAL A 91 -7.29 16.02 5.61
N VAL A 92 -6.45 17.03 5.37
CA VAL A 92 -5.63 17.14 4.16
C VAL A 92 -4.19 16.65 4.36
N LEU A 93 -3.84 16.21 5.57
CA LEU A 93 -2.51 15.73 5.92
C LEU A 93 -2.37 14.23 5.64
N HIS A 94 -1.18 13.85 5.17
CA HIS A 94 -0.82 12.50 4.81
C HIS A 94 0.56 12.14 5.38
N PHE A 95 0.75 10.85 5.66
CA PHE A 95 2.06 10.27 5.96
C PHE A 95 2.83 10.07 4.63
N ASP A 96 3.71 11.01 4.30
CA ASP A 96 4.63 10.90 3.16
C ASP A 96 5.86 10.09 3.57
N HIS A 97 6.19 9.05 2.83
CA HIS A 97 7.25 8.12 3.23
C HIS A 97 8.61 8.62 2.73
N LEU A 98 9.61 8.56 3.60
CA LEU A 98 11.00 8.92 3.26
C LEU A 98 11.86 7.74 2.79
N ARG A 99 11.47 6.51 3.12
CA ARG A 99 12.26 5.27 2.94
C ARG A 99 11.36 4.07 2.63
N ASP A 100 11.97 2.90 2.42
CA ASP A 100 11.25 1.63 2.13
C ASP A 100 10.14 1.37 3.16
N LYS A 101 8.89 1.51 2.70
CA LYS A 101 7.70 1.28 3.51
C LYS A 101 7.32 -0.19 3.49
N ARG A 102 6.81 -0.68 4.62
CA ARG A 102 6.19 -2.00 4.67
C ARG A 102 4.75 -1.93 4.17
N THR A 103 4.01 -0.89 4.57
CA THR A 103 2.61 -0.64 4.15
C THR A 103 2.18 0.76 4.62
N ASP A 104 1.06 1.29 4.12
CA ASP A 104 0.55 2.59 4.56
C ASP A 104 0.04 2.60 6.01
N VAL A 105 0.37 3.66 6.76
CA VAL A 105 -0.08 3.87 8.16
C VAL A 105 -1.61 3.81 8.27
N SER A 106 -2.34 4.45 7.36
CA SER A 106 -3.81 4.41 7.33
C SER A 106 -4.37 3.01 7.14
N TYR A 107 -3.66 2.14 6.40
CA TYR A 107 -4.04 0.74 6.28
C TYR A 107 -3.82 -0.01 7.59
N MET A 108 -2.69 0.23 8.28
CA MET A 108 -2.36 -0.45 9.54
C MET A 108 -3.37 -0.10 10.64
N THR A 109 -3.77 1.16 10.73
CA THR A 109 -4.75 1.62 11.71
C THR A 109 -6.12 0.99 11.47
N LEU A 110 -6.58 0.95 10.21
CA LEU A 110 -7.86 0.32 9.82
C LEU A 110 -7.89 -1.20 10.02
N ASN A 111 -6.76 -1.88 9.95
CA ASN A 111 -6.66 -3.34 10.05
C ASN A 111 -6.24 -3.82 11.45
N GLY A 112 -6.24 -2.95 12.46
CA GLY A 112 -6.04 -3.33 13.86
C GLY A 112 -4.63 -3.80 14.20
N PHE A 113 -3.62 -3.27 13.50
CA PHE A 113 -2.23 -3.54 13.84
C PHE A 113 -1.93 -3.03 15.26
N LYS A 114 -0.90 -3.62 15.91
CA LYS A 114 -0.42 -3.13 17.20
C LYS A 114 0.11 -1.70 17.04
N TRP A 115 -0.20 -0.86 18.01
CA TRP A 115 0.19 0.55 17.98
C TRP A 115 1.70 0.76 17.86
N ASP A 116 2.51 -0.03 18.57
CA ASP A 116 3.98 0.06 18.48
C ASP A 116 4.50 -0.16 17.06
N THR A 117 3.91 -1.13 16.33
CA THR A 117 4.25 -1.38 14.92
C THR A 117 3.83 -0.22 14.03
N ILE A 118 2.72 0.45 14.35
CA ILE A 118 2.28 1.67 13.64
C ILE A 118 3.26 2.81 13.90
N LEU A 119 3.70 3.01 15.15
CA LEU A 119 4.69 4.04 15.51
C LEU A 119 6.02 3.85 14.79
N GLU A 120 6.50 2.61 14.68
CA GLU A 120 7.71 2.28 13.91
C GLU A 120 7.58 2.69 12.44
N GLU A 121 6.38 2.57 11.85
CA GLU A 121 6.13 3.00 10.46
C GLU A 121 5.97 4.53 10.36
N ILE A 122 5.28 5.17 11.31
CA ILE A 122 5.16 6.63 11.40
C ILE A 122 6.54 7.29 11.50
N ALA A 123 7.48 6.69 12.25
CA ALA A 123 8.86 7.17 12.35
C ALA A 123 9.66 7.09 11.03
N LYS A 124 9.07 6.55 9.95
CA LYS A 124 9.63 6.54 8.60
C LYS A 124 8.99 7.58 7.68
N CYS A 125 8.02 8.32 8.20
CA CYS A 125 7.19 9.24 7.43
C CYS A 125 7.38 10.68 7.91
N GLU A 126 7.15 11.60 6.99
CA GLU A 126 6.93 13.01 7.26
C GLU A 126 5.46 13.35 7.05
N ILE A 127 4.94 14.33 7.78
CA ILE A 127 3.56 14.79 7.58
C ILE A 127 3.53 15.86 6.50
N ARG A 128 2.86 15.59 5.39
CA ARG A 128 2.70 16.54 4.28
C ARG A 128 1.25 16.66 3.88
N CYS A 129 0.82 17.86 3.48
CA CYS A 129 -0.51 18.02 2.91
C CYS A 129 -0.59 17.45 1.50
N ALA A 130 -1.80 17.12 1.04
CA ALA A 130 -2.03 16.54 -0.28
C ALA A 130 -1.39 17.35 -1.41
N ASN A 131 -1.50 18.68 -1.37
CA ASN A 131 -0.95 19.55 -2.42
C ASN A 131 0.57 19.53 -2.46
N CYS A 132 1.23 19.62 -1.29
CA CYS A 132 2.69 19.56 -1.20
C CYS A 132 3.22 18.18 -1.59
N HIS A 133 2.56 17.11 -1.15
CA HIS A 133 2.90 15.74 -1.51
C HIS A 133 2.79 15.50 -3.03
N MET A 134 1.71 15.94 -3.66
CA MET A 134 1.53 15.84 -5.12
C MET A 134 2.58 16.67 -5.87
N THR A 135 2.91 17.85 -5.37
CA THR A 135 3.95 18.72 -5.96
C THR A 135 5.32 18.06 -5.87
N LYS A 136 5.69 17.52 -4.70
CA LYS A 136 6.95 16.78 -4.49
C LYS A 136 7.05 15.59 -5.45
N THR A 137 6.00 14.76 -5.51
CA THR A 137 5.93 13.62 -6.44
C THR A 137 6.06 14.06 -7.90
N ALA A 138 5.42 15.16 -8.30
CA ALA A 138 5.49 15.67 -9.66
C ALA A 138 6.90 16.16 -10.03
N LYS A 139 7.61 16.80 -9.10
CA LYS A 139 9.00 17.24 -9.27
C LYS A 139 9.96 16.06 -9.34
N GLU A 140 9.85 15.11 -8.41
CA GLU A 140 10.67 13.88 -8.39
C GLU A 140 10.54 13.06 -9.69
N ARG A 141 9.37 13.10 -10.33
CA ARG A 141 9.09 12.41 -11.60
C ARG A 141 9.34 13.27 -12.84
N GLY A 142 9.78 14.53 -12.70
CA GLY A 142 9.97 15.47 -13.83
C GLY A 142 8.69 15.78 -14.62
N ILE A 143 7.52 15.59 -13.99
CA ILE A 143 6.21 15.88 -14.59
C ILE A 143 5.84 17.34 -14.37
N TRP A 144 6.31 17.92 -13.26
CA TRP A 144 5.98 19.28 -12.85
C TRP A 144 6.42 20.31 -13.91
N GLU A 145 7.67 20.25 -14.34
CA GLU A 145 8.26 21.13 -15.35
C GLU A 145 7.54 20.98 -16.70
N ARG A 146 7.23 19.74 -17.09
CA ARG A 146 6.51 19.44 -18.33
C ARG A 146 5.12 20.10 -18.36
N LYS A 147 4.36 20.00 -17.28
CA LYS A 147 3.01 20.60 -17.19
C LYS A 147 3.06 22.12 -17.20
N HIS A 148 3.98 22.72 -16.46
CA HIS A 148 4.16 24.17 -16.47
C HIS A 148 4.57 24.69 -17.85
N MET A 149 5.44 23.97 -18.57
CA MET A 149 5.78 24.31 -19.95
C MET A 149 4.57 24.25 -20.89
N THR A 150 3.68 23.25 -20.76
CA THR A 150 2.45 23.16 -21.56
C THR A 150 1.49 24.33 -21.29
N LEU A 151 1.37 24.78 -20.04
CA LEU A 151 0.50 25.92 -19.68
C LEU A 151 1.01 27.26 -20.22
N HIS A 152 2.32 27.38 -20.46
CA HIS A 152 2.95 28.59 -21.00
C HIS A 152 3.25 28.49 -22.51
N MET A 153 2.79 27.45 -23.21
CA MET A 153 2.83 27.44 -24.67
C MET A 153 1.77 28.40 -25.23
N PRO A 154 2.13 29.26 -26.21
CA PRO A 154 1.15 30.11 -26.86
C PRO A 154 0.05 29.26 -27.52
N SER A 155 -1.20 29.68 -27.33
CA SER A 155 -2.38 29.05 -27.92
C SER A 155 -2.24 29.02 -29.45
N VAL A 156 -2.32 27.83 -30.04
CA VAL A 156 -2.44 27.65 -31.50
C VAL A 156 -3.89 27.80 -31.99
N PHE A 157 -4.81 28.25 -31.12
CA PHE A 157 -6.25 28.38 -31.41
C PHE A 157 -6.72 29.83 -31.55
N GLU A 158 -5.93 30.67 -32.21
CA GLU A 158 -6.36 32.04 -32.51
C GLU A 158 -5.97 32.43 -33.95
N THR A 159 -6.61 31.78 -34.92
CA THR A 159 -6.63 32.27 -36.31
C THR A 159 -8.05 32.24 -36.87
N ASP A 160 -8.54 33.45 -37.16
CA ASP A 160 -9.53 33.83 -38.17
C ASP A 160 -11.01 33.51 -37.93
N ARG A 161 -11.68 34.41 -37.20
CA ARG A 161 -13.06 34.82 -37.48
C ARG A 161 -13.23 36.33 -37.30
N VAL A 162 -12.65 37.12 -38.20
CA VAL A 162 -13.18 38.46 -38.47
C VAL A 162 -14.24 38.31 -39.55
N HIS A 163 -15.50 38.28 -39.12
CA HIS A 163 -16.64 38.35 -40.02
C HIS A 163 -16.57 39.67 -40.80
N ASN A 164 -16.46 39.56 -42.12
CA ASN A 164 -16.71 40.67 -43.03
C ASN A 164 -18.19 41.05 -42.93
N CYS A 165 -18.48 42.11 -42.17
CA CYS A 165 -19.78 42.77 -42.12
C CYS A 165 -19.57 44.24 -42.50
N GLU A 166 -19.30 44.49 -43.78
CA GLU A 166 -19.47 45.83 -44.33
C GLU A 166 -20.97 46.08 -44.51
N ALA A 167 -21.48 46.89 -43.60
CA ALA A 167 -22.83 47.41 -43.59
C ALA A 167 -23.10 48.27 -44.84
N ARG A 168 -24.22 47.99 -45.50
CA ARG A 168 -24.86 48.88 -46.46
C ARG A 168 -25.10 50.25 -45.82
N ALA A 169 -24.39 51.27 -46.29
CA ALA A 169 -24.78 52.66 -46.05
C ALA A 169 -25.73 53.10 -47.17
N VAL A 170 -27.00 53.29 -46.79
CA VAL A 170 -28.02 53.98 -47.57
C VAL A 170 -27.73 55.47 -47.50
N SER A 171 -27.70 56.17 -48.63
CA SER A 171 -27.88 57.62 -48.67
C SER A 171 -28.52 58.00 -50.01
N SER A 172 -29.82 58.26 -49.96
CA SER A 172 -30.54 59.08 -50.91
C SER A 172 -30.59 60.52 -50.38
N VAL A 173 -30.47 61.49 -51.29
CA VAL A 173 -31.04 62.86 -51.32
C VAL A 173 -30.00 63.82 -51.90
N GLY A 174 -30.34 64.39 -53.07
CA GLY A 174 -29.58 65.36 -53.86
C GLY A 174 -29.89 65.23 -55.33
#